data_AF-A0A0G2HW00-F1
#
_entry.id   AF-A0A0G2HW00-F1
#
_cell.length_a   1.000
_cell.length_b   1.000
_cell.length_c   1.000
_cell.angle_alpha   90.00
_cell.angle_beta   90.00
_cell.angle_gamma   90.00
#
_symmetry.space_group_name_H-M   'P 1'
#
loop_
_entity.id
_entity.type
_entity.pdbx_description
1 polymer ?
#
loop_
_entity_poly.entity_id
_entity_poly.type
_entity_poly.pdbx_seq_one_letter_code
_entity_poly.pdbx_strand_id
1 'polypeptide(L)'
;MADGYRRPTISTQVLPSAESATFLESSFFSRNGPGAGLPAPSNAREQAAIQDPASKDRDFGFKPIRYEHLGLIVKYGCAPELTVAEG
;
A
#
# COMPACT_ATOMS: atom_id res chain seq x y z
N MET A 1 -14.59 27.03 -8.49
CA MET A 1 -13.32 26.70 -7.82
C MET A 1 -13.33 25.20 -7.56
N ALA A 2 -12.63 24.40 -8.37
CA ALA A 2 -12.57 22.95 -8.22
C ALA A 2 -11.09 22.57 -8.11
N ASP A 3 -10.67 22.21 -6.90
CA ASP A 3 -9.33 21.70 -6.64
C ASP A 3 -9.26 20.27 -7.20
N GLY A 4 -8.71 20.15 -8.41
CA GLY A 4 -8.55 18.87 -9.08
C GLY A 4 -7.54 18.02 -8.32
N TYR A 5 -8.00 16.91 -7.74
CA TYR A 5 -7.16 15.89 -7.10
C TYR A 5 -5.98 15.51 -8.00
N ARG A 6 -4.82 16.11 -7.76
CA ARG A 6 -3.57 15.73 -8.39
C ARG A 6 -3.24 14.33 -7.90
N ARG A 7 -3.44 13.32 -8.75
CA ARG A 7 -2.98 11.97 -8.43
C ARG A 7 -1.47 12.05 -8.24
N PRO A 8 -0.90 11.59 -7.12
CA PRO A 8 0.54 11.56 -6.98
C PRO A 8 1.13 10.70 -8.09
N THR A 9 1.88 11.33 -8.98
CA THR A 9 2.60 10.66 -10.08
C THR A 9 4.00 10.38 -9.60
N ILE A 10 4.37 9.10 -9.48
CA ILE A 10 5.74 8.69 -9.19
C ILE A 10 6.49 8.67 -10.51
N SER A 11 7.60 9.40 -10.60
CA SER A 11 8.47 9.32 -11.77
C SER A 11 9.31 8.05 -11.70
N THR A 12 9.34 7.26 -12.77
CA THR A 12 10.20 6.07 -12.84
C THR A 12 11.68 6.45 -12.89
N GLN A 13 12.02 7.68 -13.28
CA GLN A 13 13.40 8.18 -13.33
C GLN A 13 14.02 8.37 -11.94
N VAL A 14 13.20 8.48 -10.89
CA VAL A 14 13.68 8.58 -9.50
C VAL A 14 13.71 7.23 -8.80
N LEU A 15 13.26 6.16 -9.46
CA LEU A 15 13.37 4.81 -8.91
C LEU A 15 14.83 4.36 -8.97
N PRO A 16 15.31 3.61 -7.96
CA PRO A 16 16.62 2.97 -8.02
C PRO A 16 16.74 2.13 -9.29
N SER A 17 17.87 2.23 -9.98
CA SER A 17 18.11 1.41 -11.19
C SER A 17 18.34 -0.07 -10.88
N ALA A 18 18.61 -0.40 -9.61
CA ALA A 18 18.76 -1.78 -9.16
C ALA A 18 17.40 -2.47 -9.02
N GLU A 19 17.39 -3.80 -9.21
CA GLU A 19 16.19 -4.65 -9.05
C GLU A 19 15.58 -4.58 -7.64
N SER A 20 16.41 -4.25 -6.65
CA SER A 20 16.02 -4.08 -5.25
C SER A 20 16.74 -2.87 -4.65
N ALA A 21 16.12 -2.27 -3.63
CA ALA A 21 16.72 -1.21 -2.86
C ALA A 21 16.43 -1.45 -1.37
N THR A 22 17.47 -1.35 -0.55
CA THR A 22 17.34 -1.39 0.90
C THR A 22 17.46 0.03 1.43
N PHE A 23 16.46 0.46 2.20
CA PHE A 23 16.47 1.75 2.86
C PHE A 23 17.06 1.58 4.27
N LEU A 24 18.10 2.35 4.58
CA LEU A 24 18.74 2.33 5.91
C LEU A 24 17.85 2.93 7.00
N GLU A 25 16.94 3.80 6.59
CA GLU A 25 16.01 4.50 7.47
C GLU A 25 14.58 4.36 6.95
N SER A 26 13.65 4.10 7.86
CA SER A 26 12.22 3.96 7.56
C SER A 26 11.43 4.54 8.71
N SER A 27 10.59 5.53 8.41
CA SER A 27 9.69 6.13 9.39
C SER A 27 8.73 5.11 10.01
N PHE A 28 8.42 4.03 9.30
CA PHE A 28 7.62 2.91 9.82
C PHE A 28 8.36 2.15 10.92
N PHE A 29 9.59 1.70 10.68
CA PHE A 29 10.37 0.95 11.67
C PHE A 29 10.81 1.84 12.85
N SER A 30 11.09 3.13 12.61
CA SER A 30 11.37 4.07 13.70
C SER A 30 10.18 4.26 14.64
N ARG A 31 8.95 4.17 14.13
CA ARG A 31 7.72 4.35 14.93
C ARG A 31 7.25 3.07 15.60
N ASN A 32 7.30 1.95 14.89
CA ASN A 32 6.71 0.68 15.32
C ASN A 32 7.74 -0.29 15.92
N GLY A 33 9.04 0.02 15.80
CA GLY A 33 10.15 -0.80 16.28
C GLY A 33 10.78 -1.67 15.18
N PRO A 34 12.02 -2.15 15.39
CA PRO A 34 12.78 -2.91 14.40
C PRO A 34 12.20 -4.32 14.13
N GLY A 35 11.36 -4.85 15.02
CA GLY A 35 10.66 -6.12 14.84
C GLY A 35 9.24 -5.98 14.28
N ALA A 36 8.81 -4.78 13.90
CA ALA A 36 7.46 -4.56 13.40
C ALA A 36 7.27 -5.20 12.02
N GLY A 37 6.33 -6.13 11.90
CA GLY A 37 5.93 -6.70 10.62
C GLY A 37 4.99 -5.77 9.85
N LEU A 38 5.10 -5.78 8.52
CA LEU A 38 4.05 -5.25 7.66
C LEU A 38 2.79 -6.15 7.76
N PRO A 39 1.58 -5.59 7.59
CA PRO A 39 0.37 -6.41 7.57
C PRO A 39 0.43 -7.42 6.42
N ALA A 40 0.07 -8.68 6.71
CA ALA A 40 -0.01 -9.71 5.69
C ALA A 40 -1.05 -9.34 4.60
N PRO A 41 -0.86 -9.78 3.35
CA PRO A 41 -1.81 -9.49 2.26
C PRO A 41 -3.26 -9.92 2.57
N SER A 42 -3.47 -11.03 3.30
CA SER A 42 -4.78 -11.48 3.77
C SER A 42 -5.45 -10.46 4.69
N ASN A 43 -4.71 -9.96 5.67
CA ASN A 43 -5.21 -8.99 6.65
C ASN A 43 -5.55 -7.65 5.97
N ALA A 44 -4.79 -7.26 4.95
CA ALA A 44 -5.10 -6.09 4.12
C ALA A 44 -6.44 -6.27 3.38
N ARG A 45 -6.68 -7.43 2.77
CA ARG A 45 -7.95 -7.71 2.09
C ARG A 45 -9.15 -7.69 3.05
N GLU A 46 -9.00 -8.27 4.24
CA GLU A 46 -10.04 -8.24 5.27
C GLU A 46 -10.35 -6.81 5.73
N GLN A 47 -9.32 -6.00 6.01
CA GLN A 47 -9.50 -4.61 6.38
C GLN A 47 -10.10 -3.77 5.25
N ALA A 48 -9.76 -4.05 3.99
CA ALA A 48 -10.39 -3.39 2.85
C ALA A 48 -11.90 -3.67 2.78
N ALA A 49 -12.31 -4.92 2.99
CA ALA A 49 -13.72 -5.29 2.98
C ALA A 49 -14.51 -4.63 4.12
N ILE A 50 -13.85 -4.30 5.24
CA ILE A 50 -14.46 -3.56 6.35
C ILE A 50 -14.56 -2.06 6.02
N GLN A 51 -13.50 -1.45 5.50
CA GLN A 51 -13.43 0.00 5.24
C GLN A 51 -14.15 0.43 3.96
N ASP A 52 -14.28 -0.45 2.97
CA ASP A 52 -15.01 -0.21 1.72
C ASP A 52 -15.81 -1.46 1.33
N PRO A 53 -16.94 -1.77 2.01
CA PRO A 53 -17.72 -2.99 1.76
C PRO A 53 -18.21 -3.13 0.32
N ALA A 54 -18.44 -2.00 -0.36
CA ALA A 54 -18.84 -1.94 -1.77
C ALA A 54 -17.72 -2.31 -2.75
N SER A 55 -16.49 -2.52 -2.26
CA SER A 55 -15.37 -2.97 -3.09
C SER A 55 -15.39 -4.47 -3.41
N LYS A 56 -16.26 -5.26 -2.75
CA LYS A 56 -16.37 -6.70 -2.98
C LYS A 56 -16.75 -7.08 -4.43
N ASP A 57 -17.50 -6.21 -5.11
CA ASP A 57 -17.96 -6.41 -6.49
C ASP A 57 -17.18 -5.59 -7.53
N ARG A 58 -16.02 -5.02 -7.13
CA ARG A 58 -15.22 -4.17 -8.02
C ARG A 58 -13.92 -4.85 -8.40
N ASP A 59 -13.69 -4.98 -9.70
CA ASP A 59 -12.40 -5.42 -10.23
C ASP A 59 -11.33 -4.32 -10.16
N PHE A 60 -11.71 -3.03 -10.07
CA PHE A 60 -10.74 -1.93 -10.08
C PHE A 60 -11.14 -0.78 -9.16
N GLY A 61 -10.14 0.03 -8.80
CA GLY A 61 -10.38 1.28 -8.07
C GLY A 61 -10.63 1.09 -6.57
N PHE A 62 -10.05 0.05 -5.96
CA PHE A 62 -10.05 -0.11 -4.51
C PHE A 62 -9.55 1.16 -3.83
N LYS A 63 -10.30 1.62 -2.83
CA LYS A 63 -9.83 2.70 -1.97
C LYS A 63 -8.62 2.21 -1.17
N PRO A 64 -7.58 3.05 -1.00
CA PRO A 64 -6.49 2.72 -0.10
C PRO A 64 -7.03 2.48 1.32
N ILE A 65 -6.55 1.41 1.94
CA ILE A 65 -6.86 1.03 3.31
C ILE A 65 -5.98 1.85 4.24
N ARG A 66 -6.53 2.30 5.37
CA ARG A 66 -5.74 2.97 6.41
C ARG A 66 -5.54 2.05 7.61
N TYR A 67 -4.30 1.89 8.02
CA TYR A 67 -3.90 1.28 9.28
C TYR A 67 -3.42 2.39 10.21
N GLU A 68 -4.38 3.10 10.84
CA GLU A 68 -4.08 4.28 11.67
C GLU A 68 -3.11 3.97 12.81
N HIS A 69 -3.27 2.80 13.46
CA HIS A 69 -2.39 2.36 14.54
C HIS A 69 -0.94 2.06 14.10
N LEU A 70 -0.72 1.79 12.81
CA LEU A 70 0.60 1.58 12.22
C LEU A 70 1.15 2.83 11.50
N GLY A 71 0.30 3.85 11.30
CA GLY A 71 0.61 5.01 10.46
C GLY A 71 0.80 4.65 8.98
N LEU A 72 0.11 3.60 8.49
CA LEU A 72 0.27 3.10 7.12
C LEU A 72 -0.99 3.35 6.27
N ILE A 73 -0.75 3.62 4.98
CA ILE A 73 -1.77 3.56 3.94
C ILE A 73 -1.38 2.43 3.00
N VAL A 74 -2.26 1.43 2.85
CA VAL A 74 -2.00 0.24 2.03
C VAL A 74 -2.91 0.28 0.81
N LYS A 75 -2.32 0.14 -0.37
CA LYS A 75 -3.04 -0.04 -1.63
C LYS A 75 -2.58 -1.35 -2.26
N TYR A 76 -3.51 -2.23 -2.54
CA TYR A 76 -3.27 -3.43 -3.32
C TYR A 76 -3.92 -3.28 -4.70
N GLY A 77 -3.30 -3.87 -5.70
CA GLY A 77 -3.81 -3.93 -7.08
C GLY A 77 -4.76 -5.11 -7.28
N CYS A 78 -5.27 -5.23 -8.50
CA CYS A 78 -6.19 -6.30 -8.86
C CYS A 78 -5.45 -7.53 -9.41
N ALA A 79 -5.95 -8.72 -9.08
CA ALA A 79 -5.61 -9.94 -9.81
C ALA A 79 -6.21 -9.86 -11.25
N PRO A 80 -5.58 -10.42 -12.29
CA PRO A 80 -4.42 -11.33 -12.27
C PRO A 80 -3.06 -10.62 -12.36
N GLU A 81 -3.02 -9.29 -12.46
CA GLU A 81 -1.78 -8.53 -12.72
C GLU A 81 -0.84 -8.42 -11.51
N LEU A 82 -1.26 -8.88 -10.33
CA LEU A 82 -0.42 -8.90 -9.13
C LEU A 82 -0.02 -10.32 -8.72
N THR A 83 1.26 -10.63 -8.93
CA THR A 83 1.93 -11.76 -8.28
C THR A 83 2.35 -11.34 -6.87
N VAL A 84 1.95 -12.10 -5.86
CA VAL A 84 2.44 -11.90 -4.49
C VAL A 84 3.90 -12.33 -4.46
N ALA A 85 4.81 -11.39 -4.23
CA ALA A 85 6.19 -11.71 -3.88
C ALA A 85 6.32 -11.54 -2.35
N GLU A 86 6.37 -12.66 -1.64
CA GLU A 86 6.85 -12.68 -0.24
C GLU A 86 8.36 -12.91 -0.30
N GLY A 87 9.13 -12.05 0.36
CA GLY A 87 10.59 -12.10 0.43
C GLY A 87 11.07 -11.71 1.81
#